data_AF-A0A7S4S0C6-F1
#
_entry.id   AF-A0A7S4S0C6-F1
#
_cell.length_a   1.000
_cell.length_b   1.000
_cell.length_c   1.000
_cell.angle_alpha   90.00
_cell.angle_beta   90.00
_cell.angle_gamma   90.00
#
_symmetry.space_group_name_H-M   'P 1'
#
loop_
_entity.id
_entity.type
_entity.pdbx_description
1 polymer ?
#
loop_
_entity_poly.entity_id
_entity_poly.type
_entity_poly.pdbx_seq_one_letter_code
_entity_poly.pdbx_strand_id
1 'polypeptide(L)'
;MSHTNDETTKEERMMNVTDCFTKASSTLSFSNPLLCRMPSTTTTTTQNNKGEEYFTHETPLFNLQDSMAALEIMDPIMDCCEIPVSDENSTKTKPPRNAPSSLKSMLHSESLPWEHLTLKESNIIALETLSRLESNLRGASVAESTYTCLYAHDGVLLDMGKQLGFFDFQEKEEETSHNNNTATATNNISKGTKLAQICIFASSLSLVKLTETIRAIVMHADIYEEEDYSISSSSFTFCNFVREDLLRQVLKEALHMLQAFGREEEEEEERMVLMIVLYFYQSLFEVCASLAKLTSKTVRTTTKQAQLL
;
A
#
# COMPACT_ATOMS: atom_id res chain seq x y z
N MET A 1 -44.71 4.94 -2.30
CA MET A 1 -44.01 4.27 -1.20
C MET A 1 -42.84 5.15 -0.80
N SER A 2 -43.00 5.92 0.27
CA SER A 2 -41.98 6.83 0.80
C SER A 2 -41.14 6.08 1.82
N HIS A 3 -39.85 5.92 1.55
CA HIS A 3 -38.89 5.52 2.57
C HIS A 3 -38.54 6.75 3.41
N THR A 4 -39.10 6.81 4.61
CA THR A 4 -38.61 7.65 5.70
C THR A 4 -37.40 6.96 6.30
N ASN A 5 -36.19 7.44 5.99
CA ASN A 5 -34.97 7.07 6.68
C ASN A 5 -34.98 7.73 8.06
N ASP A 6 -35.32 6.93 9.07
CA ASP A 6 -35.26 7.26 10.48
C ASP A 6 -33.87 6.87 11.01
N GLU A 7 -32.82 7.56 10.55
CA GLU A 7 -31.51 7.54 11.21
C GLU A 7 -31.55 8.58 12.33
N THR A 8 -32.13 8.17 13.45
CA THR A 8 -32.03 8.92 14.70
C THR A 8 -30.58 8.86 15.20
N THR A 9 -29.91 9.99 14.97
CA THR A 9 -28.64 10.42 15.51
C THR A 9 -28.53 10.10 17.01
N LYS A 10 -27.75 9.08 17.33
CA LYS A 10 -27.21 8.89 18.68
C LYS A 10 -26.06 9.89 18.88
N GLU A 11 -26.39 11.18 18.91
CA GLU A 11 -25.46 12.19 19.41
C GLU A 11 -25.35 12.00 20.92
N GLU A 12 -24.38 11.19 21.33
CA GLU A 12 -23.92 11.18 22.71
C GLU A 12 -23.57 12.62 23.09
N ARG A 13 -24.19 13.13 24.15
CA ARG A 13 -23.91 14.47 24.69
C ARG A 13 -22.42 14.55 25.06
N MET A 14 -21.60 15.14 24.18
CA MET A 14 -20.22 15.44 24.47
C MET A 14 -20.16 16.57 25.51
N MET A 15 -19.51 16.32 26.64
CA MET A 15 -19.23 17.33 27.65
C MET A 15 -17.82 17.89 27.43
N ASN A 16 -17.69 19.22 27.38
CA ASN A 16 -16.38 19.86 27.35
C ASN A 16 -15.72 19.75 28.74
N VAL A 17 -14.59 19.05 28.80
CA VAL A 17 -13.83 18.77 30.04
C VAL A 17 -12.49 19.52 30.09
N THR A 18 -12.19 20.41 29.14
CA THR A 18 -10.90 21.11 29.03
C THR A 18 -10.55 21.87 30.31
N ASP A 19 -11.51 22.56 30.91
CA ASP A 19 -11.31 23.31 32.16
C ASP A 19 -11.03 22.37 33.34
N CYS A 20 -11.68 21.21 33.37
CA CYS A 20 -11.47 20.19 34.40
C CYS A 20 -10.04 19.64 34.33
N PHE A 21 -9.60 19.28 33.12
CA PHE A 21 -8.22 18.81 32.88
C PHE A 21 -7.18 19.89 33.20
N THR A 22 -7.41 21.14 32.79
CA THR A 22 -6.50 22.27 33.07
C THR A 22 -6.36 22.51 34.57
N LYS A 23 -7.47 22.45 35.32
CA LYS A 23 -7.45 22.62 36.77
C LYS A 23 -6.74 21.46 37.45
N ALA A 24 -7.02 20.22 37.06
CA ALA A 24 -6.36 19.04 37.61
C ALA A 24 -4.85 19.02 37.30
N SER A 25 -4.44 19.32 36.07
CA SER A 25 -3.03 19.32 35.68
C SER A 25 -2.21 20.37 36.41
N SER A 26 -2.82 21.52 36.76
CA SER A 26 -2.16 22.57 37.55
C SER A 26 -1.74 22.13 38.96
N THR A 27 -2.31 21.02 39.47
CA THR A 27 -1.99 20.46 40.79
C THR A 27 -0.89 19.39 40.74
N LEU A 28 -0.44 19.02 39.54
CA LEU A 28 0.63 18.03 39.35
C LEU A 28 2.00 18.68 39.61
N SER A 29 2.89 17.92 40.24
CA SER A 29 4.27 18.33 40.51
C SER A 29 5.23 17.26 40.01
N PHE A 30 6.36 17.70 39.44
CA PHE A 30 7.48 16.82 39.09
C PHE A 30 8.03 16.01 40.27
N SER A 31 7.81 16.47 41.51
CA SER A 31 8.22 15.74 42.72
C SER A 31 7.38 14.49 43.02
N ASN A 32 6.21 14.33 42.38
CA ASN A 32 5.34 13.16 42.51
C ASN A 32 4.73 12.78 41.16
N PRO A 33 5.51 12.18 40.24
CA PRO A 33 4.99 11.74 38.95
C PRO A 33 3.99 10.60 39.18
N LEU A 34 2.69 10.87 38.96
CA LEU A 34 1.61 9.88 39.10
C LEU A 34 1.82 8.64 38.21
N LEU A 35 2.62 8.77 37.15
CA LEU A 35 2.88 7.74 36.14
C LEU A 35 3.98 6.73 36.52
N CYS A 36 4.78 7.01 37.56
CA CYS A 36 5.88 6.13 37.97
C CYS A 36 5.59 5.36 39.27
N ARG A 37 4.32 5.25 39.66
CA ARG A 37 3.97 4.43 40.82
C ARG A 37 4.04 2.96 40.41
N MET A 38 5.26 2.44 40.38
CA MET A 38 5.51 1.00 40.42
C MET A 38 4.62 0.45 41.53
N PRO A 39 3.77 -0.55 41.26
CA PRO A 39 3.02 -1.21 42.31
C PRO A 39 4.07 -1.68 43.31
N SER A 40 4.12 -1.05 44.48
CA SER A 40 4.86 -1.60 45.59
C SER A 40 4.31 -3.01 45.73
N THR A 41 5.15 -4.01 45.43
CA THR A 41 4.87 -5.41 45.70
C THR A 41 4.79 -5.57 47.21
N THR A 42 3.69 -5.09 47.80
CA THR A 42 3.16 -5.64 49.03
C THR A 42 2.52 -6.95 48.64
N THR A 43 3.36 -7.98 48.49
CA THR A 43 2.97 -9.38 48.62
C THR A 43 2.35 -9.52 50.02
N THR A 44 1.05 -9.26 50.09
CA THR A 44 0.27 -9.57 51.28
C THR A 44 -0.07 -11.04 51.14
N THR A 45 0.86 -11.91 51.53
CA THR A 45 0.64 -13.35 51.64
C THR A 45 -0.45 -13.58 52.67
N THR A 46 -1.71 -13.60 52.23
CA THR A 46 -2.82 -14.07 53.05
C THR A 46 -2.97 -15.55 52.72
N GLN A 47 -2.32 -16.41 53.51
CA GLN A 47 -2.56 -17.85 53.43
C GLN A 47 -4.01 -18.13 53.79
N ASN A 48 -4.86 -18.34 52.79
CA ASN A 48 -6.12 -19.04 52.97
C ASN A 48 -5.95 -20.47 52.47
N ASN A 49 -6.06 -21.41 53.41
CA ASN A 49 -6.16 -22.83 53.16
C ASN A 49 -7.46 -23.14 52.41
N LYS A 50 -7.46 -22.99 51.09
CA LYS A 50 -8.31 -23.70 50.13
C LYS A 50 -7.83 -23.31 48.75
N GLY A 51 -7.20 -24.29 48.08
CA GLY A 51 -6.62 -24.12 46.76
C GLY A 51 -7.65 -23.63 45.77
N GLU A 52 -7.36 -22.48 45.19
CA GLU A 52 -7.72 -22.00 43.85
C GLU A 52 -7.15 -20.57 43.75
N GLU A 53 -5.88 -20.46 43.33
CA GLU A 53 -5.30 -19.17 42.94
C GLU A 53 -5.68 -18.89 41.48
N TYR A 54 -6.68 -18.04 41.27
CA TYR A 54 -6.82 -17.31 40.01
C TYR A 54 -6.03 -16.00 40.15
N PHE A 55 -4.87 -15.91 39.49
CA PHE A 55 -4.16 -14.64 39.33
C PHE A 55 -4.87 -13.81 38.26
N THR A 56 -5.66 -12.82 38.69
CA THR A 56 -6.32 -11.84 37.84
C THR A 56 -5.46 -10.60 37.63
N HIS A 57 -5.33 -10.22 36.36
CA HIS A 57 -5.00 -8.90 35.78
C HIS A 57 -3.59 -8.35 36.00
N GLU A 58 -2.71 -8.63 35.03
CA GLU A 58 -1.65 -7.72 34.61
C GLU A 58 -2.31 -6.39 34.17
N THR A 59 -2.28 -5.36 35.02
CA THR A 59 -2.35 -3.99 34.49
C THR A 59 -1.04 -3.76 33.77
N PRO A 60 -1.02 -3.57 32.44
CA PRO A 60 0.23 -3.26 31.73
C PRO A 60 0.81 -2.00 32.37
N LEU A 61 1.97 -2.15 33.00
CA LEU A 61 2.71 -1.04 33.57
C LEU A 61 3.12 -0.15 32.40
N PHE A 62 2.51 1.02 32.32
CA PHE A 62 2.88 2.04 31.34
C PHE A 62 4.38 2.33 31.47
N ASN A 63 5.14 2.07 30.41
CA ASN A 63 6.56 2.34 30.34
C ASN A 63 6.79 3.65 29.59
N LEU A 64 7.44 4.62 30.24
CA LEU A 64 7.82 5.89 29.60
C LEU A 64 8.78 5.67 28.43
N GLN A 65 9.55 4.59 28.43
CA GLN A 65 10.44 4.26 27.31
C GLN A 65 9.64 4.02 26.01
N ASP A 66 8.47 3.36 26.09
CA ASP A 66 7.62 3.12 24.92
C ASP A 66 7.04 4.44 24.38
N SER A 67 6.87 5.44 25.26
CA SER A 67 6.43 6.79 24.88
C SER A 67 7.51 7.58 24.12
N MET A 68 8.77 7.14 24.13
CA MET A 68 9.84 7.80 23.36
C MET A 68 9.68 7.63 21.84
N ALA A 69 8.82 6.70 21.40
CA ALA A 69 8.46 6.50 20.00
C ALA A 69 7.10 7.16 19.63
N ALA A 70 6.48 7.90 20.54
CA ALA A 70 5.21 8.58 20.28
C ALA A 70 5.40 9.73 19.28
N LEU A 71 4.45 9.88 18.36
CA LEU A 71 4.40 11.01 17.43
C LEU A 71 3.88 12.27 18.15
N GLU A 72 4.38 13.44 17.76
CA GLU A 72 3.93 14.74 18.26
C GLU A 72 3.11 15.47 17.19
N ILE A 73 1.88 15.84 17.55
CA ILE A 73 0.98 16.58 16.65
C ILE A 73 1.49 18.02 16.52
N MET A 74 1.37 18.61 15.33
CA MET A 74 1.89 19.94 14.96
C MET A 74 3.42 20.08 14.89
N ASP A 75 4.17 19.00 15.07
CA ASP A 75 5.61 18.98 14.77
C ASP A 75 5.80 18.66 13.28
N PRO A 76 6.46 19.52 12.47
CA PRO A 76 6.64 19.28 11.03
C PRO A 76 7.40 18.01 10.66
N ILE A 77 8.17 17.45 11.59
CA ILE A 77 9.00 16.25 11.40
C ILE A 77 8.27 14.99 11.91
N MET A 78 7.45 15.12 12.95
CA MET A 78 6.75 13.97 13.57
C MET A 78 5.26 13.87 13.21
N ASP A 79 4.67 14.92 12.64
CA ASP A 79 3.28 14.94 12.21
C ASP A 79 3.18 14.79 10.69
N CYS A 80 2.77 13.60 10.24
CA CYS A 80 2.52 13.34 8.82
C CYS A 80 1.42 14.24 8.22
N CYS A 81 0.60 14.87 9.06
CA CYS A 81 -0.41 15.84 8.65
C CYS A 81 0.23 17.16 8.17
N GLU A 82 1.44 17.48 8.62
CA GLU A 82 2.15 18.72 8.29
C GLU A 82 3.01 18.62 7.02
N ILE A 83 3.04 17.46 6.35
CA ILE A 83 3.84 17.26 5.13
C ILE A 83 3.40 18.26 4.05
N PRO A 84 4.29 19.18 3.62
CA PRO A 84 3.94 20.21 2.67
C PRO A 84 3.64 19.60 1.30
N VAL A 85 2.64 20.16 0.63
CA VAL A 85 2.32 19.82 -0.75
C VAL A 85 2.84 20.94 -1.62
N SER A 86 3.57 20.58 -2.67
CA SER A 86 3.92 21.47 -3.76
C SER A 86 2.68 21.82 -4.62
N ASP A 87 1.68 22.47 -4.03
CA ASP A 87 0.78 23.31 -4.81
C ASP A 87 1.48 24.67 -4.87
N GLU A 88 1.98 25.06 -6.05
CA GLU A 88 2.74 26.31 -6.25
C GLU A 88 2.00 27.58 -5.76
N ASN A 89 0.71 27.48 -5.43
CA ASN A 89 -0.15 28.58 -4.97
C ASN A 89 -0.88 28.35 -3.64
N SER A 90 -0.64 27.25 -2.91
CA SER A 90 -1.38 26.93 -1.67
C SER A 90 -0.44 26.74 -0.48
N THR A 91 -0.49 27.66 0.48
CA THR A 91 0.18 27.54 1.78
C THR A 91 -0.59 26.69 2.79
N LYS A 92 -1.68 26.02 2.37
CA LYS A 92 -2.53 25.22 3.26
C LYS A 92 -2.41 23.74 2.94
N THR A 93 -1.75 23.01 3.83
CA THR A 93 -1.84 21.56 3.93
C THR A 93 -3.26 21.18 4.36
N LYS A 94 -3.91 20.25 3.65
CA LYS A 94 -5.16 19.61 4.09
C LYS A 94 -4.92 18.11 4.31
N PRO A 95 -4.50 17.73 5.51
CA PRO A 95 -4.45 16.33 5.95
C PRO A 95 -5.78 15.88 6.58
N PRO A 96 -6.08 14.56 6.64
CA PRO A 96 -5.43 13.45 5.94
C PRO A 96 -5.94 13.32 4.49
N ARG A 97 -5.05 12.93 3.56
CA ARG A 97 -5.42 12.64 2.17
C ARG A 97 -5.70 11.15 2.02
N ASN A 98 -6.84 10.84 1.41
CA ASN A 98 -7.17 9.47 1.05
C ASN A 98 -6.27 9.01 -0.10
N ALA A 99 -5.85 7.74 -0.07
CA ALA A 99 -5.17 7.11 -1.19
C ALA A 99 -6.04 7.21 -2.47
N PRO A 100 -5.42 7.36 -3.66
CA PRO A 100 -6.19 7.44 -4.90
C PRO A 100 -6.97 6.14 -5.11
N SER A 101 -8.28 6.29 -5.31
CA SER A 101 -9.21 5.16 -5.50
C SER A 101 -9.47 4.83 -6.96
N SER A 102 -9.10 5.72 -7.89
CA SER A 102 -9.32 5.57 -9.34
C SER A 102 -8.42 6.55 -10.11
N LEU A 103 -8.31 6.38 -11.43
CA LEU A 103 -7.56 7.29 -12.31
C LEU A 103 -8.12 8.72 -12.31
N LYS A 104 -9.43 8.85 -12.04
CA LYS A 104 -10.15 10.13 -11.94
C LYS A 104 -10.10 10.75 -10.54
N SER A 105 -9.49 10.08 -9.57
CA SER A 105 -9.34 10.62 -8.22
C SER A 105 -8.54 11.91 -8.27
N MET A 106 -9.16 13.04 -7.89
CA MET A 106 -8.45 14.31 -7.80
C MET A 106 -7.49 14.25 -6.61
N LEU A 107 -6.19 14.27 -6.90
CA LEU A 107 -5.15 14.32 -5.87
C LEU A 107 -4.83 15.77 -5.49
N HIS A 108 -4.89 16.67 -6.47
CA HIS A 108 -4.64 18.11 -6.33
C HIS A 108 -5.61 18.90 -7.23
N SER A 109 -5.12 19.34 -8.39
CA SER A 109 -5.80 20.17 -9.39
C SER A 109 -6.18 19.39 -10.65
N GLU A 110 -5.53 18.25 -10.90
CA GLU A 110 -5.72 17.44 -12.09
C GLU A 110 -5.76 15.94 -11.76
N SER A 111 -6.45 15.17 -12.61
CA SER A 111 -6.43 13.71 -12.58
C SER A 111 -5.09 13.17 -13.08
N LEU A 112 -4.81 11.89 -12.82
CA LEU A 112 -3.62 11.25 -13.38
C LEU A 112 -3.63 11.34 -14.92
N PRO A 113 -2.49 11.66 -15.56
CA PRO A 113 -2.41 11.73 -17.01
C PRO A 113 -2.57 10.32 -17.60
N TRP A 114 -3.80 9.99 -18.01
CA TRP A 114 -4.16 8.67 -18.52
C TRP A 114 -4.73 8.69 -19.93
N GLU A 115 -5.68 9.60 -20.19
CA GLU A 115 -6.44 9.64 -21.45
C GLU A 115 -5.60 10.04 -22.68
N HIS A 116 -4.51 10.76 -22.46
CA HIS A 116 -3.68 11.35 -23.53
C HIS A 116 -2.20 10.97 -23.42
N LEU A 117 -1.92 9.81 -22.83
CA LEU A 117 -0.55 9.33 -22.66
C LEU A 117 0.16 9.13 -24.00
N THR A 118 1.35 9.72 -24.08
CA THR A 118 2.33 9.47 -25.14
C THR A 118 3.31 8.37 -24.74
N LEU A 119 4.00 7.76 -25.72
CA LEU A 119 5.05 6.77 -25.43
C LEU A 119 6.18 7.41 -24.61
N LYS A 120 6.56 8.65 -24.92
CA LYS A 120 7.58 9.39 -24.18
C LYS A 120 7.23 9.56 -22.69
N GLU A 121 5.99 9.93 -22.38
CA GLU A 121 5.53 10.02 -20.98
C GLU A 121 5.51 8.65 -20.31
N SER A 122 5.06 7.62 -21.03
CA SER A 122 5.12 6.24 -20.55
C SER A 122 6.53 5.81 -20.20
N ASN A 123 7.55 6.23 -20.94
CA ASN A 123 8.94 5.90 -20.64
C ASN A 123 9.39 6.51 -19.32
N ILE A 124 9.09 7.79 -19.13
CA ILE A 124 9.45 8.51 -17.92
C ILE A 124 8.79 7.82 -16.72
N ILE A 125 7.50 7.50 -16.81
CA ILE A 125 6.76 6.82 -15.74
C ILE A 125 7.30 5.39 -15.50
N ALA A 126 7.65 4.66 -16.55
CA ALA A 126 8.20 3.30 -16.46
C ALA A 126 9.61 3.27 -15.83
N LEU A 127 10.44 4.28 -16.11
CA LEU A 127 11.76 4.42 -15.48
C LEU A 127 11.64 4.90 -14.02
N GLU A 128 10.73 5.81 -13.73
CA GLU A 128 10.43 6.23 -12.36
C GLU A 128 9.92 5.06 -11.51
N THR A 129 9.07 4.19 -12.06
CA THR A 129 8.64 2.97 -11.35
C THR A 129 9.80 2.03 -11.05
N LEU A 130 10.79 1.91 -11.95
CA LEU A 130 12.02 1.16 -11.66
C LEU A 130 12.84 1.79 -10.55
N SER A 131 12.97 3.12 -10.54
CA SER A 131 13.65 3.86 -9.46
C SER A 131 12.96 3.62 -8.10
N ARG A 132 11.63 3.51 -8.07
CA ARG A 132 10.91 3.13 -6.83
C ARG A 132 11.19 1.69 -6.40
N LEU A 133 11.28 0.75 -7.34
CA LEU A 133 11.70 -0.62 -7.02
C LEU A 133 13.13 -0.66 -6.46
N GLU A 134 14.06 0.09 -7.08
CA GLU A 134 15.43 0.21 -6.58
C GLU A 134 15.47 0.81 -5.17
N SER A 135 14.70 1.87 -4.91
CA SER A 135 14.59 2.48 -3.59
C SER A 135 14.12 1.47 -2.54
N ASN A 136 13.10 0.65 -2.86
CA ASN A 136 12.63 -0.42 -1.98
C ASN A 136 13.74 -1.45 -1.70
N LEU A 137 14.48 -1.85 -2.73
CA LEU A 137 15.61 -2.78 -2.59
C LEU A 137 16.78 -2.22 -1.78
N ARG A 138 16.87 -0.89 -1.62
CA ARG A 138 17.87 -0.21 -0.79
C ARG A 138 17.43 0.00 0.65
N GLY A 139 16.27 -0.54 1.04
CA GLY A 139 15.77 -0.49 2.41
C GLY A 139 14.67 0.53 2.66
N ALA A 140 14.25 1.32 1.66
CA ALA A 140 13.10 2.20 1.82
C ALA A 140 11.82 1.39 2.06
N SER A 141 10.97 1.86 2.97
CA SER A 141 9.69 1.21 3.25
C SER A 141 8.79 1.19 2.02
N VAL A 142 7.81 0.29 2.01
CA VAL A 142 6.86 0.16 0.90
C VAL A 142 6.05 1.45 0.67
N ALA A 143 5.81 2.22 1.74
CA ALA A 143 5.16 3.53 1.69
C ALA A 143 6.04 4.60 1.04
N GLU A 144 7.35 4.60 1.32
CA GLU A 144 8.33 5.57 0.80
C GLU A 144 8.88 5.22 -0.58
N SER A 145 8.60 4.01 -1.06
CA SER A 145 9.06 3.51 -2.35
C SER A 145 7.89 3.19 -3.27
N THR A 146 7.34 1.97 -3.21
CA THR A 146 6.31 1.46 -4.12
C THR A 146 5.08 2.35 -4.21
N TYR A 147 4.49 2.74 -3.07
CA TYR A 147 3.25 3.55 -3.05
C TYR A 147 3.49 5.05 -3.18
N THR A 148 4.72 5.50 -3.41
CA THR A 148 4.94 6.85 -3.94
C THR A 148 4.59 6.91 -5.43
N CYS A 149 4.48 5.76 -6.12
CA CYS A 149 3.91 5.69 -7.46
C CYS A 149 2.38 5.66 -7.37
N LEU A 150 1.73 6.74 -7.83
CA LEU A 150 0.28 6.87 -7.78
C LEU A 150 -0.45 5.80 -8.62
N TYR A 151 0.19 5.28 -9.66
CA TYR A 151 -0.34 4.17 -10.47
C TYR A 151 -0.25 2.81 -9.80
N ALA A 152 0.51 2.66 -8.71
CA ALA A 152 0.68 1.40 -7.99
C ALA A 152 -0.41 1.15 -6.93
N HIS A 153 -1.30 2.12 -6.68
CA HIS A 153 -2.39 1.95 -5.73
C HIS A 153 -3.50 1.03 -6.27
N ASP A 154 -4.07 0.22 -5.37
CA ASP A 154 -5.05 -0.81 -5.67
C ASP A 154 -6.25 -0.30 -6.51
N GLY A 155 -6.84 0.82 -6.10
CA GLY A 155 -7.98 1.40 -6.80
C GLY A 155 -7.63 1.88 -8.21
N VAL A 156 -6.43 2.43 -8.38
CA VAL A 156 -5.92 2.89 -9.67
C VAL A 156 -5.60 1.71 -10.59
N LEU A 157 -4.90 0.69 -10.10
CA LEU A 157 -4.60 -0.53 -10.86
C LEU A 157 -5.88 -1.25 -11.32
N LEU A 158 -6.89 -1.32 -10.45
CA LEU A 158 -8.18 -1.92 -10.78
C LEU A 158 -8.91 -1.13 -11.87
N ASP A 159 -8.92 0.20 -11.78
CA ASP A 159 -9.51 1.07 -12.80
C ASP A 159 -8.76 0.95 -14.15
N MET A 160 -7.41 0.98 -14.14
CA MET A 160 -6.58 0.78 -15.33
C MET A 160 -6.88 -0.55 -16.01
N GLY A 161 -6.90 -1.66 -15.26
CA GLY A 161 -7.15 -2.97 -15.85
C GLY A 161 -8.59 -3.16 -16.32
N LYS A 162 -9.58 -2.46 -15.73
CA LYS A 162 -10.96 -2.42 -16.25
C LYS A 162 -11.01 -1.69 -17.60
N GLN A 163 -10.41 -0.51 -17.68
CA GLN A 163 -10.37 0.27 -18.93
C GLN A 163 -9.61 -0.44 -20.06
N LEU A 164 -8.60 -1.25 -19.71
CA LEU A 164 -7.83 -2.05 -20.65
C LEU A 164 -8.46 -3.42 -20.98
N GLY A 165 -9.54 -3.82 -20.29
CA GLY A 165 -10.24 -5.10 -20.52
C GLY A 165 -9.54 -6.34 -19.93
N PHE A 166 -8.64 -6.17 -18.95
CA PHE A 166 -7.99 -7.29 -18.26
C PHE A 166 -8.84 -7.88 -17.13
N PHE A 167 -9.83 -7.14 -16.62
CA PHE A 167 -10.66 -7.53 -15.47
C PHE A 167 -12.12 -7.89 -15.81
N ASP A 168 -12.46 -8.06 -17.09
CA ASP A 168 -13.82 -8.37 -17.58
C ASP A 168 -14.40 -9.74 -17.12
N PHE A 169 -13.72 -10.45 -16.22
CA PHE A 169 -14.05 -11.82 -15.85
C PHE A 169 -14.87 -11.97 -14.56
N GLN A 170 -15.07 -10.93 -13.75
CA GLN A 170 -15.77 -11.07 -12.46
C GLN A 170 -17.25 -10.65 -12.45
N GLU A 171 -17.77 -9.98 -13.47
CA GLU A 171 -19.19 -9.56 -13.49
C GLU A 171 -20.14 -10.53 -14.23
N LYS A 172 -19.62 -11.65 -14.78
CA LYS A 172 -20.46 -12.59 -15.56
C LYS A 172 -21.24 -13.63 -14.75
N GLU A 173 -21.16 -13.65 -13.43
CA GLU A 173 -21.90 -14.63 -12.61
C GLU A 173 -23.14 -14.11 -11.87
N GLU A 174 -23.46 -12.80 -11.87
CA GLU A 174 -24.65 -12.31 -11.14
C GLU A 174 -25.67 -11.46 -11.92
N GLU A 175 -25.44 -11.09 -13.18
CA GLU A 175 -26.44 -10.34 -13.96
C GLU A 175 -26.87 -11.03 -15.26
N THR A 176 -27.52 -12.19 -15.13
CA THR A 176 -28.52 -12.62 -16.12
C THR A 176 -29.89 -12.03 -15.76
N SER A 177 -30.04 -10.71 -15.93
CA SER A 177 -31.32 -10.04 -16.27
C SER A 177 -31.16 -8.52 -16.27
N HIS A 178 -31.40 -7.90 -17.43
CA HIS A 178 -31.62 -6.46 -17.67
C HIS A 178 -30.37 -5.56 -17.80
N ASN A 179 -29.72 -5.57 -18.97
CA ASN A 179 -29.91 -4.53 -19.99
C ASN A 179 -28.87 -4.67 -21.11
N ASN A 180 -29.36 -4.98 -22.30
CA ASN A 180 -28.63 -4.69 -23.54
C ASN A 180 -28.65 -3.16 -23.69
N ASN A 181 -27.52 -2.47 -23.43
CA ASN A 181 -27.09 -1.20 -24.05
C ASN A 181 -26.00 -0.47 -23.23
N THR A 182 -24.77 -1.01 -23.15
CA THR A 182 -23.57 -0.24 -22.73
C THR A 182 -22.31 -0.64 -23.50
N ALA A 183 -22.46 -1.15 -24.73
CA ALA A 183 -21.35 -1.41 -25.64
C ALA A 183 -21.12 -0.23 -26.61
N THR A 184 -20.89 0.98 -26.11
CA THR A 184 -20.54 2.15 -26.97
C THR A 184 -19.88 3.27 -26.15
N ALA A 185 -18.59 3.10 -25.81
CA ALA A 185 -17.73 4.22 -25.40
C ALA A 185 -16.23 4.02 -25.66
N THR A 186 -15.80 2.95 -26.36
CA THR A 186 -14.41 2.81 -26.83
C THR A 186 -14.23 3.54 -28.16
N ASN A 187 -14.44 4.85 -28.15
CA ASN A 187 -14.33 5.72 -29.32
C ASN A 187 -12.89 6.25 -29.44
N ASN A 188 -12.19 5.84 -30.50
CA ASN A 188 -11.03 6.53 -31.10
C ASN A 188 -9.81 6.83 -30.20
N ILE A 189 -9.43 5.94 -29.28
CA ILE A 189 -8.10 6.04 -28.64
C ILE A 189 -7.03 5.72 -29.69
N SER A 190 -6.01 6.58 -29.80
CA SER A 190 -4.91 6.34 -30.73
C SER A 190 -4.19 5.03 -30.37
N LYS A 191 -3.70 4.29 -31.38
CA LYS A 191 -2.97 3.03 -31.11
C LYS A 191 -1.77 3.25 -30.19
N GLY A 192 -1.08 4.39 -30.33
CA GLY A 192 0.05 4.77 -29.48
C GLY A 192 -0.36 5.04 -28.04
N THR A 193 -1.49 5.73 -27.81
CA THR A 193 -2.01 6.00 -26.46
C THR A 193 -2.39 4.71 -25.75
N LYS A 194 -3.09 3.79 -26.43
CA LYS A 194 -3.43 2.49 -25.84
C LYS A 194 -2.16 1.69 -25.48
N LEU A 195 -1.13 1.73 -26.33
CA LEU A 195 0.15 1.08 -26.06
C LEU A 195 0.84 1.68 -24.82
N ALA A 196 0.93 3.01 -24.73
CA ALA A 196 1.47 3.72 -23.58
C ALA A 196 0.74 3.35 -22.27
N GLN A 197 -0.58 3.32 -22.30
CA GLN A 197 -1.42 2.90 -21.17
C GLN A 197 -1.13 1.48 -20.71
N ILE A 198 -1.02 0.52 -21.65
CA ILE A 198 -0.69 -0.87 -21.34
C ILE A 198 0.72 -0.99 -20.74
N CYS A 199 1.69 -0.23 -21.24
CA CYS A 199 3.05 -0.24 -20.72
C CYS A 199 3.15 0.30 -19.28
N ILE A 200 2.42 1.39 -18.96
CA ILE A 200 2.35 1.90 -17.58
C ILE A 200 1.64 0.90 -16.68
N PHE A 201 0.51 0.34 -17.13
CA PHE A 201 -0.19 -0.70 -16.37
C PHE A 201 0.72 -1.89 -16.07
N ALA A 202 1.44 -2.40 -17.07
CA ALA A 202 2.39 -3.50 -16.91
C ALA A 202 3.51 -3.15 -15.93
N SER A 203 4.06 -1.93 -15.99
CA SER A 203 5.15 -1.47 -15.13
C SER A 203 4.70 -1.31 -13.68
N SER A 204 3.56 -0.66 -13.44
CA SER A 204 2.98 -0.50 -12.10
C SER A 204 2.55 -1.82 -11.47
N LEU A 205 1.96 -2.72 -12.27
CA LEU A 205 1.61 -4.07 -11.84
C LEU A 205 2.85 -4.89 -11.46
N SER A 206 3.91 -4.77 -12.27
CA SER A 206 5.20 -5.41 -12.00
C SER A 206 5.83 -4.91 -10.71
N LEU A 207 5.83 -3.58 -10.49
CA LEU A 207 6.35 -2.96 -9.28
C LEU A 207 5.68 -3.55 -8.02
N VAL A 208 4.35 -3.51 -7.95
CA VAL A 208 3.61 -4.03 -6.78
C VAL A 208 3.88 -5.51 -6.57
N LYS A 209 3.83 -6.31 -7.64
CA LYS A 209 3.99 -7.77 -7.51
C LYS A 209 5.43 -8.17 -7.17
N LEU A 210 6.41 -7.44 -7.69
CA LEU A 210 7.82 -7.65 -7.34
C LEU A 210 8.06 -7.30 -5.88
N THR A 211 7.58 -6.14 -5.40
CA THR A 211 7.69 -5.77 -3.98
C THR A 211 7.08 -6.85 -3.08
N GLU A 212 5.88 -7.35 -3.39
CA GLU A 212 5.24 -8.44 -2.64
C GLU A 212 6.10 -9.73 -2.65
N THR A 213 6.61 -10.11 -3.82
CA THR A 213 7.40 -11.35 -3.98
C THR A 213 8.75 -11.23 -3.27
N ILE A 214 9.43 -10.09 -3.37
CA ILE A 214 10.70 -9.81 -2.72
C ILE A 214 10.51 -9.81 -1.20
N ARG A 215 9.47 -9.14 -0.70
CA ARG A 215 9.13 -9.19 0.72
C ARG A 215 8.92 -10.63 1.20
N ALA A 216 8.21 -11.47 0.44
CA ALA A 216 8.03 -12.88 0.79
C ALA A 216 9.35 -13.68 0.82
N ILE A 217 10.31 -13.36 -0.05
CA ILE A 217 11.66 -13.97 -0.03
C ILE A 217 12.41 -13.51 1.22
N VAL A 218 12.41 -12.21 1.48
CA VAL A 218 13.05 -11.55 2.61
C VAL A 218 12.55 -12.09 3.96
N MET A 219 11.23 -12.28 4.12
CA MET A 219 10.63 -12.87 5.32
C MET A 219 11.13 -14.30 5.63
N HIS A 220 11.77 -14.96 4.67
CA HIS A 220 12.35 -16.29 4.82
C HIS A 220 13.89 -16.29 4.70
N ALA A 221 14.49 -15.12 4.51
CA ALA A 221 15.93 -14.93 4.50
C ALA A 221 16.42 -14.60 5.93
N ASP A 222 17.69 -14.87 6.18
CA ASP A 222 18.37 -14.49 7.42
C ASP A 222 18.87 -13.05 7.26
N ILE A 223 17.96 -12.09 7.43
CA ILE A 223 18.25 -10.64 7.33
C ILE A 223 17.64 -9.89 8.52
N TYR A 224 18.20 -8.72 8.84
CA TYR A 224 17.72 -7.89 9.94
C TYR A 224 16.69 -6.86 9.44
N GLU A 225 15.48 -6.91 10.02
CA GLU A 225 14.37 -5.99 9.71
C GLU A 225 14.73 -4.54 10.10
N GLU A 226 14.36 -3.57 9.25
CA GLU A 226 14.68 -2.13 9.37
C GLU A 226 16.18 -1.77 9.32
N GLU A 227 17.09 -2.75 9.22
CA GLU A 227 18.52 -2.53 8.95
C GLU A 227 18.87 -2.86 7.49
N ASP A 228 18.58 -4.09 7.05
CA ASP A 228 18.88 -4.55 5.69
C ASP A 228 17.71 -4.31 4.73
N TYR A 229 16.47 -4.43 5.24
CA TYR A 229 15.25 -4.26 4.48
C TYR A 229 14.09 -3.87 5.40
N SER A 230 13.32 -2.86 5.00
CA SER A 230 12.08 -2.49 5.70
C SER A 230 10.95 -3.41 5.26
N ILE A 231 10.55 -4.32 6.16
CA ILE A 231 9.46 -5.26 5.90
C ILE A 231 8.12 -4.55 6.06
N SER A 232 8.02 -3.51 6.89
CA SER A 232 6.78 -2.81 7.19
C SER A 232 6.02 -2.36 5.92
N SER A 233 4.75 -2.76 5.83
CA SER A 233 3.85 -2.28 4.76
C SER A 233 3.05 -1.05 5.16
N SER A 234 3.22 -0.49 6.37
CA SER A 234 2.47 0.69 6.84
C SER A 234 0.94 0.58 6.64
N SER A 235 0.38 -0.62 6.84
CA SER A 235 -1.04 -0.96 6.59
C SER A 235 -1.49 -0.94 5.12
N PHE A 236 -0.58 -0.75 4.15
CA PHE A 236 -0.89 -1.01 2.76
C PHE A 236 -1.11 -2.50 2.54
N THR A 237 -2.24 -2.83 1.92
CA THR A 237 -2.53 -4.16 1.41
C THR A 237 -1.99 -4.26 0.00
N PHE A 238 -1.17 -5.27 -0.29
CA PHE A 238 -0.82 -5.59 -1.66
C PHE A 238 -2.09 -6.05 -2.40
N CYS A 239 -2.26 -5.61 -3.64
CA CYS A 239 -3.44 -5.90 -4.45
C CYS A 239 -3.72 -7.41 -4.55
N ASN A 240 -4.71 -7.93 -3.82
CA ASN A 240 -5.03 -9.35 -3.81
C ASN A 240 -5.44 -9.90 -5.21
N PHE A 241 -5.89 -9.03 -6.12
CA PHE A 241 -6.27 -9.41 -7.48
C PHE A 241 -5.08 -9.59 -8.43
N VAL A 242 -3.87 -9.17 -8.04
CA VAL A 242 -2.66 -9.25 -8.87
C VAL A 242 -2.04 -10.64 -8.79
N ARG A 243 -2.60 -11.55 -9.58
CA ARG A 243 -2.12 -12.93 -9.73
C ARG A 243 -0.87 -13.00 -10.61
N GLU A 244 0.01 -13.98 -10.37
CA GLU A 244 1.20 -14.21 -11.21
C GLU A 244 0.83 -14.39 -12.70
N ASP A 245 -0.28 -15.07 -12.98
CA ASP A 245 -0.75 -15.34 -14.35
C ASP A 245 -1.17 -14.07 -15.07
N LEU A 246 -1.86 -13.16 -14.37
CA LEU A 246 -2.27 -11.88 -14.91
C LEU A 246 -1.04 -11.03 -15.26
N LEU A 247 -0.07 -10.96 -14.36
CA LEU A 247 1.17 -10.22 -14.61
C LEU A 247 1.89 -10.75 -15.87
N ARG A 248 2.03 -12.06 -16.00
CA ARG A 248 2.64 -12.69 -17.19
C ARG A 248 1.85 -12.38 -18.46
N GLN A 249 0.52 -12.41 -18.39
CA GLN A 249 -0.35 -12.09 -19.53
C GLN A 249 -0.17 -10.64 -19.95
N VAL A 250 -0.22 -9.69 -19.01
CA VAL A 250 -0.10 -8.25 -19.26
C VAL A 250 1.28 -7.92 -19.84
N LEU A 251 2.36 -8.44 -19.25
CA LEU A 251 3.72 -8.22 -19.76
C LEU A 251 3.90 -8.78 -21.18
N LYS A 252 3.38 -9.98 -21.44
CA LYS A 252 3.43 -10.59 -22.77
C LYS A 252 2.66 -9.77 -23.81
N GLU A 253 1.46 -9.31 -23.46
CA GLU A 253 0.64 -8.46 -24.33
C GLU A 253 1.35 -7.13 -24.63
N ALA A 254 1.88 -6.47 -23.60
CA ALA A 254 2.61 -5.22 -23.73
C ALA A 254 3.84 -5.36 -24.65
N LEU A 255 4.66 -6.39 -24.43
CA LEU A 255 5.84 -6.67 -25.25
C LEU A 255 5.48 -7.02 -26.69
N HIS A 256 4.43 -7.81 -26.89
CA HIS A 256 3.95 -8.15 -28.24
C HIS A 256 3.43 -6.91 -28.97
N MET A 257 2.67 -6.05 -28.30
CA MET A 257 2.19 -4.80 -28.88
C MET A 257 3.34 -3.85 -29.20
N LEU A 258 4.36 -3.71 -28.33
CA LEU A 258 5.56 -2.93 -28.62
C LEU A 258 6.27 -3.45 -29.88
N GLN A 259 6.47 -4.77 -29.99
CA GLN A 259 7.11 -5.38 -31.17
C GLN A 259 6.32 -5.18 -32.47
N ALA A 260 4.99 -5.22 -32.39
CA ALA A 260 4.10 -5.03 -33.53
C ALA A 260 3.88 -3.55 -33.89
N PHE A 261 4.24 -2.63 -33.00
CA PHE A 261 4.08 -1.20 -33.21
C PHE A 261 5.07 -0.68 -34.25
N GLY A 262 4.57 0.11 -35.20
CA GLY A 262 5.25 0.50 -36.43
C GLY A 262 6.66 1.07 -36.21
N ARG A 263 7.52 0.96 -37.24
CA ARG A 263 8.86 1.54 -37.24
C ARG A 263 8.82 2.98 -37.75
N GLU A 264 8.12 3.85 -37.03
CA GLU A 264 8.32 5.29 -37.21
C GLU A 264 9.62 5.64 -36.50
N GLU A 265 10.57 6.28 -37.20
CA GLU A 265 11.92 6.55 -36.67
C GLU A 265 11.88 7.39 -35.39
N GLU A 266 10.89 8.27 -35.24
CA GLU A 266 10.76 9.21 -34.12
C GLU A 266 10.29 8.54 -32.82
N GLU A 267 9.70 7.34 -32.86
CA GLU A 267 9.22 6.61 -31.66
C GLU A 267 9.98 5.28 -31.43
N GLU A 268 11.00 5.00 -32.25
CA GLU A 268 11.79 3.78 -32.15
C GLU A 268 12.60 3.73 -30.85
N GLU A 269 13.22 4.86 -30.47
CA GLU A 269 13.98 4.96 -29.23
C GLU A 269 13.06 4.74 -28.02
N GLU A 270 11.89 5.39 -28.01
CA GLU A 270 10.94 5.30 -26.92
C GLU A 270 10.45 3.87 -26.73
N ARG A 271 10.08 3.22 -27.83
CA ARG A 271 9.67 1.81 -27.84
C ARG A 271 10.78 0.91 -27.30
N MET A 272 12.02 1.10 -27.71
CA MET A 272 13.15 0.28 -27.27
C MET A 272 13.39 0.38 -25.77
N VAL A 273 13.28 1.58 -25.20
CA VAL A 273 13.39 1.79 -23.74
C VAL A 273 12.30 1.01 -23.01
N LEU A 274 11.03 1.10 -23.42
CA LEU A 274 9.95 0.34 -22.77
C LEU A 274 10.15 -1.16 -22.89
N MET A 275 10.59 -1.64 -24.06
CA MET A 275 10.90 -3.06 -24.23
C MET A 275 11.95 -3.53 -23.24
N ILE A 276 13.05 -2.78 -23.08
CA ILE A 276 14.11 -3.12 -22.12
C ILE A 276 13.58 -3.13 -20.69
N VAL A 277 12.82 -2.10 -20.30
CA VAL A 277 12.22 -2.00 -18.95
C VAL A 277 11.28 -3.17 -18.67
N LEU A 278 10.38 -3.50 -19.59
CA LEU A 278 9.43 -4.59 -19.42
C LEU A 278 10.11 -5.97 -19.44
N TYR A 279 11.15 -6.17 -20.28
CA TYR A 279 11.95 -7.39 -20.24
C TYR A 279 12.71 -7.54 -18.93
N PHE A 280 13.24 -6.44 -18.37
CA PHE A 280 13.86 -6.45 -17.06
C PHE A 280 12.85 -6.87 -15.99
N TYR A 281 11.66 -6.26 -15.95
CA TYR A 281 10.61 -6.64 -15.02
C TYR A 281 10.22 -8.11 -15.14
N GLN A 282 10.03 -8.60 -16.36
CA GLN A 282 9.70 -10.01 -16.60
C GLN A 282 10.80 -10.94 -16.07
N SER A 283 12.06 -10.66 -16.42
CA SER A 283 13.21 -11.49 -16.05
C SER A 283 13.42 -11.49 -14.53
N LEU A 284 13.36 -10.32 -13.91
CA LEU A 284 13.50 -10.17 -12.46
C LEU A 284 12.37 -10.91 -11.73
N PHE A 285 11.13 -10.77 -12.21
CA PHE A 285 9.99 -11.46 -11.63
C PHE A 285 10.14 -12.99 -11.72
N GLU A 286 10.58 -13.52 -12.86
CA GLU A 286 10.82 -14.96 -13.03
C GLU A 286 11.89 -15.49 -12.06
N VAL A 287 12.96 -14.72 -11.83
CA VAL A 287 14.01 -15.06 -10.85
C VAL A 287 13.44 -15.03 -9.43
N CYS A 288 12.77 -13.95 -9.03
CA CYS A 288 12.17 -13.81 -7.70
C CYS A 288 11.11 -14.89 -7.45
N ALA A 289 10.20 -15.14 -8.39
CA ALA A 289 9.18 -16.17 -8.24
C ALA A 289 9.79 -17.58 -8.11
N SER A 290 10.89 -17.85 -8.82
CA SER A 290 11.63 -19.12 -8.68
C SER A 290 12.28 -19.23 -7.31
N LEU A 291 12.90 -18.16 -6.82
CA LEU A 291 13.52 -18.10 -5.49
C LEU A 291 12.50 -18.28 -4.36
N ALA A 292 11.36 -17.59 -4.44
CA ALA A 292 10.26 -17.72 -3.48
C ALA A 292 9.69 -19.16 -3.42
N LYS A 293 9.62 -19.85 -4.57
CA LYS A 293 9.19 -21.26 -4.63
C LYS A 293 10.21 -22.20 -3.99
N LEU A 294 11.50 -21.90 -4.11
CA LEU A 294 12.57 -22.67 -3.46
C LEU A 294 12.54 -22.50 -1.94
N THR A 295 12.44 -21.26 -1.43
CA THR A 295 12.38 -20.99 0.01
C THR A 295 11.18 -21.69 0.66
N SER A 296 9.99 -21.60 0.06
CA SER A 296 8.79 -22.28 0.58
C SER A 296 8.94 -23.81 0.66
N LYS A 297 9.59 -24.44 -0.33
CA LYS A 297 9.86 -25.89 -0.31
C LYS A 297 10.82 -26.26 0.80
N THR A 298 11.93 -25.53 0.94
CA THR A 298 12.95 -25.78 1.97
C THR A 298 12.35 -25.65 3.36
N VAL A 299 11.59 -24.58 3.63
CA VAL A 299 10.91 -24.39 4.93
C VAL A 299 10.00 -25.57 5.24
N ARG A 300 9.15 -25.98 4.29
CA ARG A 300 8.24 -27.13 4.48
C ARG A 300 8.99 -28.44 4.78
N THR A 301 10.11 -28.70 4.12
CA THR A 301 10.91 -29.90 4.40
C THR A 301 11.53 -29.87 5.79
N THR A 302 12.07 -28.73 6.21
CA THR A 302 12.67 -28.56 7.54
C THR A 302 11.62 -28.66 8.64
N THR A 303 10.45 -28.04 8.48
CA THR A 303 9.35 -28.15 9.46
C THR A 303 8.89 -29.60 9.61
N LYS A 304 8.75 -30.35 8.50
CA LYS A 304 8.39 -31.77 8.55
C LYS A 304 9.44 -32.61 9.27
N GLN A 305 10.73 -32.33 9.08
CA GLN A 305 11.80 -33.03 9.78
C GLN A 305 11.82 -32.70 11.28
N ALA A 306 11.61 -31.44 11.66
CA ALA A 306 11.52 -31.01 13.05
C ALA A 306 10.30 -31.61 13.79
N GLN A 307 9.18 -31.82 13.10
CA GLN A 307 7.99 -32.47 13.68
C GLN A 307 8.15 -33.99 13.91
N LEU A 308 9.18 -34.61 13.32
CA LEU A 308 9.49 -36.03 13.47
C LEU A 308 10.52 -36.31 14.57
N LEU A 309 11.08 -35.27 15.18
CA LEU A 309 11.99 -35.32 16.33
C LEU A 309 11.21 -35.08 17.64
#